data_AF-A0A1C5YZX3-F1
#
_entry.id   AF-A0A1C5YZX3-F1
#
_cell.length_a   1.000
_cell.length_b   1.000
_cell.length_c   1.000
_cell.angle_alpha   90.00
_cell.angle_beta   90.00
_cell.angle_gamma   90.00
#
_symmetry.space_group_name_H-M   'P 1'
#
loop_
_entity.id
_entity.type
_entity.pdbx_description
1 polymer ?
#
loop_
_entity_poly.entity_id
_entity_poly.type
_entity_poly.pdbx_seq_one_letter_code
_entity_poly.pdbx_strand_id
1 'polypeptide(L)'
;MSKRNIEKHILMNKAEAQDLQKKAKRACLSEGGLIRLLLKGYEPREKPDERFYDVMRELSAIGNNINQLAVKANSLGFVDAPQLKKEAERWHKFQADVERTFLRPDKSDMKWQ
;
A
#
# COMPACT_ATOMS: atom_id res chain seq x y z
N MET A 1 34.20 7.79 17.60
CA MET A 1 33.43 6.70 18.22
C MET A 1 32.13 6.50 17.45
N SER A 2 31.80 5.29 17.04
CA SER A 2 30.49 5.00 16.44
C SER A 2 29.41 5.32 17.48
N LYS A 3 28.51 6.28 17.21
CA LYS A 3 27.39 6.64 18.11
C LYS A 3 26.23 5.60 18.08
N ARG A 4 26.47 4.40 17.55
CA ARG A 4 25.43 3.41 17.21
C ARG A 4 25.73 2.10 17.93
N ASN A 5 25.30 2.06 19.20
CA ASN A 5 25.68 1.00 20.16
C ASN A 5 24.50 0.08 20.53
N ILE A 6 23.32 0.31 19.95
CA ILE A 6 22.12 -0.48 20.20
C ILE A 6 21.90 -1.39 19.00
N GLU A 7 21.88 -2.70 19.25
CA GLU A 7 21.60 -3.72 18.24
C GLU A 7 20.09 -3.93 18.08
N LYS A 8 19.66 -4.19 16.84
CA LYS A 8 18.29 -4.58 16.50
C LYS A 8 18.35 -5.81 15.60
N HIS A 9 17.92 -6.96 16.13
CA HIS A 9 17.77 -8.18 15.36
C HIS A 9 16.46 -8.18 14.59
N ILE A 10 16.53 -8.47 13.28
CA ILE A 10 15.37 -8.61 12.41
C ILE A 10 15.50 -9.96 11.70
N LEU A 11 14.52 -10.83 11.88
CA LEU A 11 14.44 -12.09 11.15
C LEU A 11 13.79 -11.83 9.80
N MET A 12 14.38 -12.36 8.74
CA MET A 12 13.87 -12.24 7.37
C MET A 12 13.89 -13.62 6.70
N ASN A 13 12.95 -13.85 5.79
CA ASN A 13 13.04 -14.99 4.89
C ASN A 13 14.06 -14.72 3.77
N LYS A 14 14.40 -15.76 2.98
CA LYS A 14 15.40 -15.67 1.92
C LYS A 14 15.07 -14.62 0.86
N ALA A 15 13.80 -14.48 0.49
CA ALA A 15 13.36 -13.53 -0.53
C ALA A 15 13.45 -12.09 -0.03
N GLU A 16 13.00 -11.84 1.21
CA GLU A 16 13.07 -10.55 1.88
C GLU A 16 14.52 -10.06 2.04
N ALA A 17 15.43 -10.94 2.46
CA ALA A 17 16.84 -10.61 2.61
C ALA A 17 17.48 -10.22 1.26
N GLN A 18 17.19 -10.98 0.20
CA GLN A 18 17.69 -10.66 -1.15
C GLN A 18 17.14 -9.34 -1.68
N ASP A 19 15.87 -9.05 -1.41
CA ASP A 19 15.24 -7.80 -1.83
C ASP A 19 15.83 -6.59 -1.08
N LEU A 20 16.04 -6.71 0.24
CA LEU A 20 16.72 -5.68 1.04
C LEU A 20 18.12 -5.41 0.50
N GLN A 21 18.91 -6.45 0.23
CA GLN A 21 20.26 -6.33 -0.31
C GLN A 21 20.26 -5.62 -1.68
N LYS A 22 19.33 -6.00 -2.59
CA LYS A 22 19.18 -5.37 -3.91
C LYS A 22 18.82 -3.89 -3.77
N LYS A 23 17.86 -3.55 -2.91
CA LYS A 23 17.43 -2.16 -2.66
C LYS A 23 18.57 -1.32 -2.06
N ALA A 24 19.31 -1.87 -1.09
CA ALA A 24 20.45 -1.20 -0.48
C ALA A 24 21.56 -0.91 -1.51
N LYS A 25 21.90 -1.91 -2.34
CA LYS A 25 22.89 -1.76 -3.42
C LYS A 25 22.46 -0.69 -4.44
N ARG A 26 21.19 -0.69 -4.85
CA ARG A 26 20.64 0.31 -5.78
C ARG A 26 20.64 1.73 -5.21
N ALA A 27 20.47 1.86 -3.90
CA ALA A 27 20.52 3.14 -3.20
C ALA A 27 21.94 3.56 -2.79
N CYS A 28 22.98 2.77 -3.09
CA CYS A 28 24.36 2.98 -2.65
C CYS A 28 24.51 3.11 -1.12
N LEU A 29 23.70 2.35 -0.36
CA LEU A 29 23.70 2.35 1.11
C LEU A 29 24.01 0.94 1.63
N SER A 30 24.49 0.87 2.88
CA SER A 30 24.44 -0.39 3.63
C SER A 30 23.00 -0.73 3.99
N GLU A 31 22.67 -2.00 4.20
CA GLU A 31 21.31 -2.43 4.57
C GLU A 31 20.81 -1.71 5.82
N GLY A 32 21.62 -1.63 6.87
CA GLY A 32 21.29 -0.83 8.06
C GLY A 32 21.21 0.68 7.79
N GLY A 33 21.97 1.20 6.82
CA GLY A 33 21.83 2.58 6.33
C GLY A 33 20.47 2.82 5.68
N LEU A 34 20.05 1.91 4.80
CA LEU A 34 18.75 1.96 4.14
C LEU A 34 17.60 1.84 5.14
N ILE A 35 17.64 0.89 6.08
CA ILE A 35 16.60 0.72 7.11
C ILE A 35 16.44 2.02 7.91
N ARG A 36 17.54 2.63 8.36
CA ARG A 36 17.48 3.89 9.11
C ARG A 36 16.99 5.06 8.28
N LEU A 37 17.34 5.09 7.01
CA LEU A 37 16.81 6.10 6.10
C LEU A 37 15.29 5.97 5.99
N LEU A 38 14.77 4.75 5.81
CA LEU A 38 13.34 4.51 5.73
C LEU A 38 12.64 4.84 7.06
N LEU A 39 13.23 4.50 8.20
CA LEU A 39 12.69 4.84 9.52
C LEU A 39 12.63 6.36 9.77
N LYS A 40 13.54 7.14 9.17
CA LYS A 40 13.51 8.61 9.25
C LYS A 40 12.57 9.23 8.21
N GLY A 41 12.53 8.66 7.02
CA GLY A 41 11.82 9.21 5.87
C GLY A 41 10.36 8.82 5.77
N TYR A 42 9.88 7.92 6.64
CA TYR A 42 8.49 7.49 6.68
C TYR A 42 7.97 7.47 8.11
N GLU A 43 6.82 8.10 8.33
CA GLU A 43 6.08 8.01 9.58
C GLU A 43 5.01 6.91 9.45
N PRO A 44 5.11 5.81 10.23
CA PRO A 44 4.04 4.83 10.28
C PRO A 44 2.76 5.50 10.77
N ARG A 45 1.68 5.42 9.99
CA ARG A 45 0.37 5.91 10.43
C ARG A 45 -0.16 5.01 11.54
N GLU A 46 -0.84 5.61 12.51
CA GLU A 46 -1.57 4.87 13.52
C GLU A 46 -2.60 3.96 12.85
N LYS A 47 -2.78 2.76 13.42
CA LYS A 47 -3.75 1.79 12.92
C LYS A 47 -5.14 2.44 12.96
N PRO A 48 -5.88 2.49 11.84
CA PRO A 48 -7.25 3.00 11.85
C PRO A 48 -8.13 2.16 12.79
N ASP A 49 -9.15 2.80 13.37
CA ASP A 49 -10.13 2.16 14.25
C ASP A 49 -10.91 1.04 13.52
N GLU A 50 -11.51 0.10 14.26
CA GLU A 50 -12.28 -1.02 13.69
C GLU A 50 -13.39 -0.54 12.75
N ARG A 51 -14.03 0.59 13.07
CA ARG A 51 -15.04 1.24 12.21
C ARG A 51 -14.53 1.53 10.79
N PHE A 52 -13.24 1.86 10.63
CA PHE A 52 -12.65 2.08 9.31
C PHE A 52 -12.64 0.78 8.49
N TYR A 53 -12.27 -0.34 9.12
CA TYR A 53 -12.24 -1.63 8.44
C TYR A 53 -13.64 -2.17 8.13
N ASP A 54 -14.63 -1.87 8.98
CA ASP A 54 -16.03 -2.18 8.71
C ASP A 54 -16.56 -1.43 7.49
N VAL A 55 -16.31 -0.12 7.42
CA VAL A 55 -16.65 0.70 6.25
C VAL A 55 -15.93 0.20 5.00
N MET A 56 -14.64 -0.13 5.08
CA MET A 56 -13.87 -0.64 3.93
C MET A 56 -14.39 -2.00 3.42
N ARG A 57 -14.88 -2.84 4.33
CA ARG A 57 -15.49 -4.14 3.99
C ARG A 57 -16.82 -3.96 3.28
N GLU A 58 -17.67 -3.04 3.75
CA GLU A 58 -18.90 -2.66 3.03
C GLU A 58 -18.58 -2.05 1.67
N LEU A 59 -17.58 -1.16 1.60
CA LEU A 59 -17.09 -0.55 0.36
C LEU A 59 -16.66 -1.64 -0.66
N SER A 60 -15.92 -2.65 -0.20
CA SER A 60 -15.48 -3.77 -1.05
C SER A 60 -16.67 -4.60 -1.55
N ALA A 61 -17.69 -4.81 -0.71
CA ALA A 61 -18.91 -5.54 -1.08
C ALA A 61 -19.69 -4.81 -2.18
N ILE A 62 -19.82 -3.48 -2.09
CA ILE A 62 -20.44 -2.65 -3.13
C ILE A 62 -19.69 -2.79 -4.46
N GLY A 63 -18.36 -2.68 -4.43
CA GLY A 63 -17.53 -2.85 -5.64
C GLY A 63 -17.70 -4.21 -6.30
N ASN A 64 -17.73 -5.27 -5.49
CA ASN A 64 -17.96 -6.63 -5.99
C ASN A 64 -19.34 -6.77 -6.63
N ASN A 65 -20.38 -6.19 -6.04
CA ASN A 65 -21.72 -6.20 -6.62
C ASN A 65 -21.76 -5.45 -7.98
N ILE A 66 -21.10 -4.29 -8.09
CA ILE A 66 -21.00 -3.53 -9.35
C ILE A 66 -20.27 -4.36 -10.42
N ASN A 67 -19.15 -5.00 -10.06
CA ASN A 67 -18.42 -5.85 -11.00
C ASN A 67 -19.26 -7.05 -11.48
N GLN A 68 -20.03 -7.68 -10.59
CA GLN A 68 -20.96 -8.75 -10.98
C GLN A 68 -22.05 -8.27 -11.94
N LEU A 69 -22.61 -7.08 -11.72
CA LEU A 69 -23.57 -6.46 -12.63
C LEU A 69 -22.94 -6.17 -14.00
N ALA A 70 -21.72 -5.65 -14.02
CA ALA A 70 -20.98 -5.41 -15.26
C ALA A 70 -20.71 -6.70 -16.05
N VAL A 71 -20.30 -7.77 -15.37
CA VAL A 71 -20.07 -9.09 -16.00
C VAL A 71 -21.37 -9.67 -16.56
N LYS A 72 -22.47 -9.61 -15.80
CA LYS A 72 -23.79 -10.06 -16.27
C LYS A 72 -24.25 -9.25 -17.48
N ALA A 73 -24.15 -7.92 -17.44
CA ALA A 73 -24.51 -7.05 -18.56
C ALA A 73 -23.69 -7.35 -19.82
N ASN A 74 -22.38 -7.61 -19.70
CA ASN A 74 -21.53 -8.03 -20.81
C ASN A 74 -21.98 -9.38 -21.38
N SER A 75 -22.29 -10.37 -20.53
CA SER A 75 -22.74 -11.70 -20.98
C SER A 75 -24.10 -11.68 -21.69
N LEU A 76 -24.98 -10.75 -21.30
CA LEU A 76 -26.32 -10.58 -21.87
C LEU A 76 -26.34 -9.64 -23.09
N GLY A 77 -25.19 -9.09 -23.50
CA GLY A 77 -25.08 -8.23 -24.69
C GLY A 77 -25.68 -6.83 -24.51
N PHE A 78 -25.80 -6.32 -23.28
CA PHE A 78 -26.30 -4.97 -23.03
C PHE A 78 -25.33 -3.91 -23.56
N VAL A 79 -25.87 -2.86 -24.18
CA VAL A 79 -25.10 -1.73 -24.76
C VAL A 79 -24.31 -0.96 -23.69
N ASP A 80 -24.79 -0.95 -22.44
CA ASP A 80 -24.21 -0.20 -21.32
C ASP A 80 -23.02 -0.91 -20.64
N ALA A 81 -22.67 -2.12 -21.08
CA ALA A 81 -21.62 -2.91 -20.45
C ALA A 81 -20.22 -2.24 -20.42
N PRO A 82 -19.81 -1.45 -21.44
CA PRO A 82 -18.58 -0.65 -21.39
C PRO A 82 -18.63 0.48 -20.35
N GLN A 83 -19.81 1.04 -20.08
CA GLN A 83 -20.00 2.10 -19.09
C GLN A 83 -19.90 1.55 -17.67
N LEU A 84 -20.56 0.42 -17.39
CA LEU A 84 -20.47 -0.29 -16.11
C LEU A 84 -19.03 -0.73 -15.79
N LYS A 85 -18.26 -1.15 -16.80
CA LYS A 85 -16.85 -1.49 -16.63
C LYS A 85 -16.00 -0.26 -16.22
N LYS A 86 -16.24 0.90 -16.83
CA LYS A 86 -15.55 2.15 -16.46
C LYS A 86 -15.89 2.59 -15.03
N GLU A 87 -17.12 2.39 -14.59
CA GLU A 87 -17.51 2.67 -13.20
C GLU A 87 -16.84 1.74 -12.20
N ALA A 88 -16.73 0.44 -12.52
CA ALA A 88 -15.98 -0.52 -11.71
C ALA A 88 -14.48 -0.14 -11.61
N GLU A 89 -13.86 0.28 -12.72
CA GLU A 89 -12.47 0.76 -12.73
C GLU A 89 -12.29 2.02 -11.88
N ARG A 90 -13.25 2.96 -11.95
CA ARG A 90 -13.27 4.17 -11.12
C ARG A 90 -13.41 3.82 -9.63
N TRP A 91 -14.20 2.81 -9.30
CA TRP A 91 -14.36 2.29 -7.93
C TRP A 91 -13.05 1.71 -7.38
N HIS A 92 -12.37 0.88 -8.16
CA HIS A 92 -11.06 0.34 -7.76
C HIS A 92 -10.02 1.43 -7.53
N LYS A 93 -10.03 2.47 -8.37
CA LYS A 93 -9.15 3.64 -8.19
C LYS A 93 -9.47 4.40 -6.90
N PHE A 94 -10.75 4.61 -6.60
CA PHE A 94 -11.18 5.25 -5.35
C PHE A 94 -10.73 4.46 -4.12
N GLN A 95 -10.91 3.14 -4.12
CA GLN A 95 -10.42 2.29 -3.03
C GLN A 95 -8.90 2.44 -2.83
N ALA A 96 -8.12 2.40 -3.92
CA ALA A 96 -6.68 2.57 -3.86
C ALA A 96 -6.25 3.95 -3.32
N ASP A 97 -7.01 5.00 -3.62
CA ASP A 97 -6.77 6.35 -3.13
C ASP A 97 -7.10 6.47 -1.63
N VAL A 98 -8.17 5.82 -1.16
CA VAL A 98 -8.50 5.74 0.28
C VAL A 98 -7.41 4.98 1.03
N GLU A 99 -7.00 3.80 0.57
CA GLU A 99 -5.92 3.03 1.19
C GLU A 99 -4.60 3.82 1.20
N ARG A 100 -4.30 4.54 0.13
CA ARG A 100 -3.12 5.41 0.06
C ARG A 100 -3.18 6.53 1.10
N THR A 101 -4.35 7.11 1.32
CA THR A 101 -4.54 8.26 2.21
C THR A 101 -4.61 7.84 3.68
N PHE A 102 -5.01 6.62 4.01
CA PHE A 102 -5.24 6.23 5.40
C PHE A 102 -4.31 5.12 5.90
N LEU A 103 -3.80 4.23 5.02
CA LEU A 103 -3.02 3.05 5.42
C LEU A 103 -1.53 3.15 5.08
N ARG A 104 -1.14 3.96 4.09
CA ARG A 104 0.26 4.03 3.68
C ARG A 104 1.03 5.03 4.56
N PRO A 105 2.27 4.70 4.99
CA PRO A 105 3.15 5.66 5.65
C PRO A 105 3.34 6.89 4.77
N ASP A 106 3.23 8.07 5.35
CA ASP A 106 3.53 9.31 4.65
C ASP A 106 5.04 9.52 4.58
N LYS A 107 5.48 10.27 3.57
CA LYS A 107 6.85 10.78 3.55
C LYS A 107 7.00 11.74 4.72
N SER A 108 7.98 11.49 5.59
CA SER A 108 8.32 12.45 6.63
C SER A 108 8.84 13.74 5.99
N ASP A 109 8.36 14.88 6.47
CA ASP A 109 8.78 16.22 6.04
C ASP A 109 10.18 16.59 6.57
N MET A 110 10.86 15.70 7.29
CA MET A 110 12.22 15.94 7.75
C MET A 110 13.19 16.10 6.57
N LYS A 111 13.56 17.36 6.29
CA LYS A 111 14.66 17.69 5.38
C LYS A 111 15.97 17.18 5.99
N TRP A 112 16.75 16.49 5.16
CA TRP A 112 18.03 15.91 5.52
C TRP A 112 18.97 16.98 6.12
N GLN A 113 19.33 16.82 7.39
CA GLN A 113 20.45 17.52 8.05
C GLN A 113 21.45 16.49 8.57
#